data_AF-A0A956J772-F1
#
_entry.id   AF-A0A956J772-F1
#
_cell.length_a   1.000
_cell.length_b   1.000
_cell.length_c   1.000
_cell.angle_alpha   90.00
_cell.angle_beta   90.00
_cell.angle_gamma   90.00
#
_symmetry.space_group_name_H-M   'P 1'
#
loop_
_entity.id
_entity.type
_entity.pdbx_description
1 polymer ?
#
loop_
_entity_poly.entity_id
_entity_poly.type
_entity_poly.pdbx_seq_one_letter_code
_entity_poly.pdbx_strand_id
1 'polypeptide(L)'
;MAEVAPPGLPEIPEELGLDPVLCALLQVAYFLDMAEDDVVSAEYATPNLERVGLYIQRLDDEHLDELEAQLAELVEHAISARWTTEQRDWLASFLEHCGIEVEDEDASDMN
;
A
#
# COMPACT_ATOMS: atom_id res chain seq x y z
N MET A 1 0.60 26.15 14.97
CA MET A 1 0.05 24.83 15.33
C MET A 1 0.24 23.97 14.10
N ALA A 2 1.00 22.88 14.17
CA ALA A 2 1.10 21.96 13.05
C ALA A 2 -0.29 21.30 12.91
N GLU A 3 -0.85 21.37 11.71
CA GLU A 3 -2.06 20.66 11.35
C GLU A 3 -1.75 19.17 11.50
N VAL A 4 -2.40 18.51 12.46
CA VAL A 4 -2.30 17.06 12.59
C VAL A 4 -3.08 16.51 11.40
N ALA A 5 -2.36 15.88 10.47
CA ALA A 5 -2.98 15.24 9.32
C ALA A 5 -4.10 14.29 9.82
N PRO A 6 -5.27 14.27 9.15
CA PRO A 6 -6.33 13.36 9.53
C PRO A 6 -5.81 11.91 9.52
N PRO A 7 -6.35 11.03 10.39
CA PRO A 7 -5.99 9.62 10.38
C PRO A 7 -6.31 9.02 9.00
N GLY A 8 -5.33 8.38 8.38
CA GLY A 8 -5.48 7.84 7.03
C GLY A 8 -4.18 7.82 6.24
N LEU A 9 -4.23 7.16 5.09
CA LEU A 9 -3.22 7.32 4.06
C LEU A 9 -3.25 8.78 3.57
N PRO A 10 -2.09 9.45 3.40
CA PRO A 10 -2.06 10.78 2.82
C PRO A 10 -2.60 10.78 1.39
N GLU A 11 -3.10 11.92 0.93
CA GLU A 11 -3.55 12.07 -0.45
C GLU A 11 -2.39 11.77 -1.41
N ILE A 12 -2.66 10.88 -2.36
CA ILE A 12 -1.70 10.50 -3.40
C ILE A 12 -1.81 11.54 -4.53
N PRO A 13 -0.72 12.26 -4.85
CA PRO A 13 -0.75 13.30 -5.87
C PRO A 13 -1.03 12.74 -7.27
N GLU A 14 -1.89 13.42 -8.04
CA GLU A 14 -2.21 13.04 -9.42
C GLU A 14 -0.96 13.07 -10.33
N GLU A 15 0.06 13.86 -9.98
CA GLU A 15 1.30 13.98 -10.74
C GLU A 15 2.14 12.71 -10.78
N LEU A 16 1.88 11.73 -9.89
CA LEU A 16 2.49 10.40 -9.93
C LEU A 16 1.90 9.51 -11.03
N GLY A 17 0.76 9.88 -11.62
CA GLY A 17 0.16 9.11 -12.71
C GLY A 17 -0.31 7.70 -12.35
N LEU A 18 -0.45 7.39 -11.05
CA LEU A 18 -0.94 6.09 -10.59
C LEU A 18 -2.41 5.88 -10.98
N ASP A 19 -2.82 4.63 -11.17
CA ASP A 19 -4.21 4.27 -11.47
C ASP A 19 -5.12 4.74 -10.33
N PRO A 20 -6.13 5.60 -10.59
CA PRO A 20 -7.08 6.03 -9.58
C PRO A 20 -7.82 4.88 -8.89
N VAL A 21 -8.01 3.74 -9.56
CA VAL A 21 -8.61 2.53 -8.97
C VAL A 21 -7.68 1.92 -7.93
N LEU A 22 -6.37 1.87 -8.21
CA LEU A 22 -5.37 1.44 -7.24
C LEU A 22 -5.34 2.38 -6.03
N CYS A 23 -5.29 3.69 -6.25
CA CYS A 23 -5.31 4.68 -5.17
C CYS A 23 -6.54 4.53 -4.27
N ALA A 24 -7.73 4.32 -4.87
CA ALA A 24 -8.95 4.08 -4.13
C ALA A 24 -8.90 2.76 -3.34
N LEU A 25 -8.34 1.70 -3.92
CA LEU A 25 -8.18 0.41 -3.26
C LEU A 25 -7.24 0.52 -2.06
N LEU A 26 -6.09 1.19 -2.21
CA LEU A 26 -5.13 1.43 -1.14
C LEU A 26 -5.75 2.22 0.01
N GLN A 27 -6.54 3.27 -0.30
CA GLN A 27 -7.24 4.03 0.72
C GLN A 27 -8.19 3.15 1.54
N VAL A 28 -8.93 2.26 0.89
CA VAL A 28 -9.86 1.34 1.56
C VAL A 28 -9.10 0.27 2.34
N ALA A 29 -8.06 -0.32 1.77
CA ALA A 29 -7.25 -1.34 2.42
C ALA A 29 -6.57 -0.78 3.68
N TYR A 30 -5.98 0.41 3.60
CA TYR A 30 -5.38 1.10 4.73
C TYR A 30 -6.41 1.35 5.83
N PHE A 31 -7.59 1.85 5.47
CA PHE A 31 -8.66 2.08 6.44
C PHE A 31 -9.09 0.80 7.14
N LEU A 32 -9.26 -0.31 6.40
CA LEU A 32 -9.68 -1.58 6.99
C LEU A 32 -8.63 -2.16 7.95
N ASP A 33 -7.35 -1.97 7.65
CA ASP A 33 -6.25 -2.54 8.43
C ASP A 33 -5.89 -1.68 9.65
N MET A 34 -5.97 -0.36 9.50
CA MET A 34 -5.54 0.62 10.51
C MET A 34 -6.68 1.17 11.36
N ALA A 35 -7.93 0.85 11.03
CA ALA A 35 -9.07 1.26 11.85
C ALA A 35 -9.02 0.61 13.23
N GLU A 36 -9.41 1.40 14.24
CA GLU A 36 -9.63 0.88 15.58
C GLU A 36 -10.82 -0.10 15.59
N ASP A 37 -10.78 -1.10 16.47
CA ASP A 37 -11.74 -2.23 16.51
C ASP A 37 -13.19 -1.78 16.79
N ASP A 38 -13.38 -0.58 17.37
CA ASP A 38 -14.69 0.05 17.57
C ASP A 38 -15.26 0.70 16.30
N VAL A 39 -14.43 0.90 15.26
CA VAL A 39 -14.82 1.40 13.94
C VAL A 39 -14.98 0.24 12.95
N VAL A 40 -13.95 -0.60 12.83
CA VAL A 40 -13.97 -1.80 11.99
C VAL A 40 -13.41 -2.95 12.79
N SER A 41 -14.23 -3.98 13.02
CA SER A 41 -13.76 -5.14 13.77
C SER A 41 -12.75 -5.94 12.95
N ALA A 42 -11.60 -6.24 13.56
CA ALA A 42 -10.50 -6.97 12.91
C ALA A 42 -10.94 -8.36 12.43
N GLU A 43 -11.86 -9.02 13.15
CA GLU A 43 -12.47 -10.30 12.76
C GLU A 43 -13.13 -10.25 11.37
N TYR A 44 -13.63 -9.08 10.96
CA TYR A 44 -14.23 -8.86 9.66
C TYR A 44 -13.27 -8.20 8.66
N ALA A 45 -12.33 -7.36 9.10
CA ALA A 45 -11.37 -6.71 8.20
C ALA A 45 -10.40 -7.73 7.57
N THR A 46 -9.73 -8.55 8.40
CA THR A 46 -8.65 -9.44 7.96
C THR A 46 -9.11 -10.40 6.84
N PRO A 47 -10.24 -11.15 6.97
CA PRO A 47 -10.65 -12.06 5.91
C PRO A 47 -11.09 -11.36 4.61
N ASN A 48 -11.42 -10.06 4.67
CA ASN A 48 -11.74 -9.29 3.47
C ASN A 48 -10.47 -8.75 2.80
N LEU A 49 -9.47 -8.32 3.56
CA LEU A 49 -8.14 -7.96 3.03
C LEU A 49 -7.46 -9.17 2.38
N GLU A 50 -7.54 -10.35 2.99
CA GLU A 50 -7.05 -11.60 2.37
C GLU A 50 -7.73 -11.89 1.02
N ARG A 51 -9.04 -11.61 0.90
CA ARG A 51 -9.76 -11.75 -0.38
C ARG A 51 -9.32 -10.72 -1.41
N VAL A 52 -9.00 -9.50 -0.99
CA VAL A 52 -8.44 -8.48 -1.88
C VAL A 52 -7.12 -8.99 -2.46
N GLY A 53 -6.19 -9.45 -1.63
CA GLY A 53 -4.93 -10.05 -2.09
C GLY A 53 -5.15 -11.22 -3.05
N LEU A 54 -6.09 -12.12 -2.73
CA LEU A 54 -6.45 -13.24 -3.61
C LEU A 54 -7.04 -12.80 -4.96
N TYR A 55 -7.75 -11.68 -5.03
CA TYR A 55 -8.27 -11.16 -6.30
C TYR A 55 -7.21 -10.41 -7.10
N ILE A 56 -6.29 -9.72 -6.43
CA ILE A 56 -5.12 -9.10 -7.07
C ILE A 56 -4.29 -10.18 -7.77
N GLN A 57 -4.04 -11.32 -7.12
CA GLN A 57 -3.33 -12.46 -7.71
C GLN A 57 -4.04 -13.13 -8.91
N ARG A 58 -5.26 -12.72 -9.27
CA ARG A 58 -5.96 -13.19 -10.48
C ARG A 58 -5.75 -12.28 -11.68
N LEU A 59 -5.11 -11.13 -11.48
CA LEU A 59 -4.64 -10.31 -12.58
C LEU A 59 -3.65 -11.13 -13.42
N ASP A 60 -3.59 -10.82 -14.71
CA ASP A 60 -2.55 -11.39 -15.57
C ASP A 60 -1.20 -10.71 -15.29
N ASP A 61 -0.13 -11.30 -15.82
CA ASP A 61 1.24 -10.85 -15.56
C ASP A 61 1.45 -9.37 -15.95
N GLU A 62 0.81 -8.89 -17.04
CA GLU A 62 0.92 -7.48 -17.48
C GLU A 62 0.32 -6.51 -16.45
N HIS A 63 -0.88 -6.82 -15.95
CA HIS A 63 -1.52 -5.99 -14.92
C HIS A 63 -0.82 -6.11 -13.55
N LEU A 64 -0.20 -7.25 -13.24
CA LEU A 64 0.61 -7.41 -12.04
C LEU A 64 1.87 -6.54 -12.13
N ASP A 65 2.63 -6.63 -13.22
CA ASP A 65 3.83 -5.81 -13.44
C ASP A 65 3.52 -4.30 -13.35
N GLU A 66 2.39 -3.87 -13.91
CA GLU A 66 1.92 -2.47 -13.80
C GLU A 66 1.60 -2.07 -12.36
N LEU A 67 0.95 -2.95 -11.60
CA LEU A 67 0.63 -2.73 -10.20
C LEU A 67 1.91 -2.62 -9.34
N GLU A 68 2.89 -3.51 -9.57
CA GLU A 68 4.18 -3.50 -8.90
C GLU A 68 4.93 -2.19 -9.12
N ALA A 69 5.03 -1.75 -10.38
CA ALA A 69 5.69 -0.51 -10.74
C ALA A 69 5.03 0.72 -10.09
N GLN A 70 3.69 0.78 -10.10
CA GLN A 70 2.94 1.88 -9.48
C GLN A 70 3.11 1.92 -7.96
N LEU A 71 3.13 0.76 -7.30
CA LEU A 71 3.34 0.69 -5.86
C LEU A 71 4.78 1.02 -5.46
N ALA A 72 5.78 0.62 -6.25
CA ALA A 72 7.17 1.01 -6.05
C ALA A 72 7.36 2.53 -6.14
N GLU A 73 6.78 3.17 -7.16
CA GLU A 73 6.78 4.63 -7.30
C GLU A 73 6.12 5.32 -6.09
N LEU A 74 5.01 4.76 -5.60
CA LEU A 74 4.34 5.28 -4.41
C LEU A 74 5.19 5.16 -3.14
N VAL A 75 5.94 4.07 -2.96
CA VAL A 75 6.86 3.89 -1.83
C VAL A 75 7.97 4.95 -1.87
N GLU A 76 8.59 5.16 -3.02
CA GLU A 76 9.60 6.21 -3.19
C GLU A 76 9.02 7.61 -2.87
N HIS A 77 7.81 7.87 -3.37
CA HIS A 77 7.10 9.10 -3.07
C HIS A 77 6.86 9.26 -1.57
N ALA A 78 6.34 8.23 -0.89
CA ALA A 78 6.03 8.25 0.54
C ALA A 78 7.27 8.59 1.40
N ILE A 79 8.45 8.09 1.00
CA ILE A 79 9.74 8.43 1.64
C ILE A 79 10.04 9.92 1.45
N SER A 80 9.95 10.42 0.21
CA SER A 80 10.24 11.83 -0.11
C SER A 80 9.25 12.82 0.51
N ALA A 81 7.97 12.44 0.58
CA ALA A 81 6.85 13.20 1.11
C ALA A 81 6.76 13.15 2.65
N ARG A 82 7.68 12.42 3.30
CA ARG A 82 7.75 12.27 4.77
C ARG A 82 6.47 11.71 5.37
N TRP A 83 5.89 10.71 4.72
CA TRP A 83 4.85 9.89 5.33
C TRP A 83 5.36 9.29 6.64
N THR A 84 4.44 8.98 7.56
CA THR A 84 4.83 8.40 8.85
C THR A 84 5.47 7.03 8.64
N THR A 85 6.25 6.57 9.62
CA THR A 85 6.82 5.22 9.56
C THR A 85 5.73 4.16 9.46
N GLU A 86 4.64 4.29 10.23
CA GLU A 86 3.47 3.41 10.17
C GLU A 86 2.83 3.35 8.77
N GLN A 87 2.67 4.48 8.09
CA GLN A 87 2.13 4.51 6.73
C GLN A 87 3.04 3.81 5.72
N ARG A 88 4.36 3.98 5.85
CA ARG A 88 5.35 3.34 4.97
C ARG A 88 5.46 1.85 5.24
N ASP A 89 5.48 1.44 6.50
CA ASP A 89 5.53 0.03 6.91
C ASP A 89 4.28 -0.70 6.45
N TRP A 90 3.11 -0.06 6.55
CA TRP A 90 1.86 -0.61 6.01
C TRP A 90 1.92 -0.80 4.50
N LEU A 91 2.40 0.20 3.75
CA LEU A 91 2.47 0.14 2.29
C LEU A 91 3.43 -0.97 1.82
N ALA A 92 4.58 -1.11 2.48
CA ALA A 92 5.53 -2.20 2.23
C ALA A 92 4.91 -3.57 2.57
N SER A 93 4.18 -3.67 3.69
CA SER A 93 3.49 -4.91 4.06
C SER A 93 2.38 -5.26 3.07
N PHE A 94 1.63 -4.26 2.57
CA PHE A 94 0.56 -4.48 1.59
C PHE A 94 1.09 -5.14 0.31
N LEU A 95 2.28 -4.72 -0.16
CA LEU A 95 2.99 -5.31 -1.28
C LEU A 95 3.28 -6.79 -1.07
N GLU A 96 3.89 -7.14 0.07
CA GLU A 96 4.19 -8.52 0.43
C GLU A 96 2.92 -9.39 0.47
N HIS A 97 1.82 -8.87 1.03
CA HIS A 97 0.54 -9.58 1.11
C HIS A 97 -0.15 -9.76 -0.25
N CYS A 98 0.15 -8.93 -1.24
CA CYS A 98 -0.29 -9.13 -2.62
C CYS A 98 0.49 -10.24 -3.33
N GLY A 99 1.59 -10.73 -2.74
CA GLY A 99 2.50 -11.68 -3.35
C GLY A 99 3.56 -11.01 -4.23
N ILE A 100 3.77 -9.71 -4.06
CA ILE A 100 4.76 -8.90 -4.76
C ILE A 100 6.01 -8.86 -3.88
N GLU A 101 7.09 -9.52 -4.31
CA GLU A 101 8.39 -9.41 -3.65
C GLU A 101 9.07 -8.13 -4.17
N VAL A 102 9.18 -7.10 -3.31
CA VAL A 102 10.04 -5.95 -3.64
C VAL A 102 11.48 -6.45 -3.54
N GLU A 103 12.14 -6.65 -4.68
CA GLU A 103 13.56 -6.99 -4.70
C GLU A 103 14.33 -5.81 -4.07
N ASP A 104 14.79 -5.98 -2.82
CA ASP A 104 15.81 -5.11 -2.23
C ASP A 104 17.11 -5.27 -3.04
N GLU A 105 17.25 -4.50 -4.12
CA GLU A 105 18.51 -4.33 -4.87
C GLU A 105 19.56 -3.55 -4.03
N ASP A 106 19.87 -4.01 -2.82
CA ASP A 106 20.97 -3.45 -2.01
C ASP A 106 21.73 -4.52 -1.18
N ALA A 107 21.50 -5.81 -1.46
CA ALA A 107 22.23 -6.91 -0.81
C ALA A 107 23.24 -7.66 -1.70
N SER A 108 23.41 -7.27 -2.98
CA SER A 108 24.27 -7.99 -3.93
C SER A 108 25.76 -7.60 -3.91
N ASP A 109 26.18 -6.56 -3.19
CA ASP A 109 27.55 -6.04 -3.22
C ASP A 109 28.40 -6.36 -1.97
N MET A 110 28.15 -7.52 -1.34
CA MET A 110 29.04 -8.06 -0.32
C MET A 110 29.31 -9.56 -0.52
N ASN A 111 30.15 -9.88 -1.50
CA ASN A 111 30.90 -11.14 -1.53
C ASN A 111 32.38 -10.87 -1.86
#